data_AF-A0A5E7BAW3-F1
#
_entry.id   AF-A0A5E7BAW3-F1
#
_cell.length_a   1.000
_cell.length_b   1.000
_cell.length_c   1.000
_cell.angle_alpha   90.00
_cell.angle_beta   90.00
_cell.angle_gamma   90.00
#
_symmetry.space_group_name_H-M   'P 1'
#
loop_
_entity.id
_entity.type
_entity.pdbx_description
1 polymer ?
#
loop_
_entity_poly.entity_id
_entity_poly.type
_entity_poly.pdbx_seq_one_letter_code
_entity_poly.pdbx_strand_id
1 'polypeptide(L)'
;MELPLETVALFSLKLAYETEGQSPILRDDLIMSGYQREVFGLLVRRGDVEAIQLKVDECLGLALKAVGGVNTPLGRELQRLSADFGSAQTMEQLDTPLIALKDYLKDIQ
;
A
#
# COMPACT_ATOMS: atom_id res chain seq x y z
N MET A 1 -0.08 -8.60 10.10
CA MET A 1 0.67 -8.11 8.94
C MET A 1 0.00 -8.37 7.60
N GLU A 2 -0.36 -9.61 7.23
CA GLU A 2 -0.91 -9.96 5.90
C GLU A 2 -2.12 -9.11 5.48
N LEU A 3 -3.15 -9.03 6.35
CA LEU A 3 -4.37 -8.27 6.07
C LEU A 3 -4.10 -6.75 5.96
N PRO A 4 -3.29 -6.12 6.84
CA PRO A 4 -2.85 -4.74 6.62
C PRO A 4 -2.11 -4.51 5.29
N LEU A 5 -1.25 -5.43 4.82
CA LEU A 5 -0.57 -5.31 3.51
C LEU A 5 -1.56 -5.32 2.34
N GLU A 6 -2.49 -6.27 2.33
CA GLU A 6 -3.59 -6.31 1.34
C GLU A 6 -4.42 -5.02 1.38
N THR A 7 -4.69 -4.49 2.58
CA THR A 7 -5.49 -3.28 2.76
C THR A 7 -4.78 -2.05 2.20
N VAL A 8 -3.47 -1.90 2.44
CA VAL A 8 -2.64 -0.85 1.83
C VAL A 8 -2.68 -0.91 0.32
N ALA A 9 -2.53 -2.11 -0.26
CA ALA A 9 -2.61 -2.30 -1.70
C ALA A 9 -3.99 -1.91 -2.25
N LEU A 10 -5.07 -2.40 -1.61
CA LEU A 10 -6.44 -2.11 -2.01
C LEU A 10 -6.72 -0.61 -1.99
N PHE A 11 -6.44 0.10 -0.89
CA PHE A 11 -6.69 1.55 -0.81
C PHE A 11 -5.85 2.35 -1.79
N SER A 12 -4.61 1.94 -2.03
CA SER A 12 -3.76 2.58 -3.03
C SER A 12 -4.31 2.46 -4.44
N LEU A 13 -4.82 1.27 -4.79
CA LEU A 13 -5.43 1.02 -6.10
C LEU A 13 -6.77 1.73 -6.23
N LYS A 14 -7.58 1.77 -5.17
CA LYS A 14 -8.83 2.54 -5.13
C LYS A 14 -8.57 4.02 -5.41
N LEU A 15 -7.64 4.64 -4.69
CA LEU A 15 -7.24 6.03 -4.94
C LEU A 15 -6.84 6.29 -6.40
N ALA A 16 -6.10 5.34 -7.00
CA ALA A 16 -5.60 5.50 -8.36
C ALA A 16 -6.65 5.29 -9.45
N TYR A 17 -7.69 4.50 -9.20
CA TYR A 17 -8.55 3.98 -10.28
C TYR A 17 -10.06 4.13 -10.02
N GLU A 18 -10.51 4.24 -8.76
CA GLU A 18 -11.91 4.56 -8.42
C GLU A 18 -12.17 6.05 -8.64
N THR A 19 -12.19 6.44 -9.91
CA THR A 19 -12.58 7.78 -10.35
C THR A 19 -14.10 7.89 -10.52
N GLU A 20 -14.62 9.11 -10.59
CA GLU A 20 -16.06 9.35 -10.66
C GLU A 20 -16.72 8.57 -11.82
N GLY A 21 -17.75 7.79 -11.49
CA GLY A 21 -18.49 6.95 -12.44
C GLY A 21 -17.87 5.58 -12.75
N GLN A 22 -16.72 5.23 -12.17
CA GLN A 22 -16.13 3.89 -12.29
C GLN A 22 -16.69 2.94 -11.23
N SER A 23 -16.69 1.64 -11.55
CA SER A 23 -17.02 0.59 -10.60
C SER A 23 -15.98 0.53 -9.47
N PRO A 24 -16.38 0.20 -8.24
CA PRO A 24 -15.43 0.03 -7.15
C PRO A 24 -14.52 -1.17 -7.43
N ILE A 25 -13.23 -1.01 -7.10
CA ILE A 25 -12.27 -2.09 -7.04
C ILE A 25 -12.58 -2.97 -5.83
N LEU A 26 -12.75 -4.25 -6.11
CA LEU A 26 -12.98 -5.30 -5.14
C LEU A 26 -11.72 -6.14 -4.95
N ARG A 27 -11.66 -6.89 -3.85
CA ARG A 27 -10.54 -7.79 -3.53
C ARG A 27 -10.33 -8.89 -4.56
N ASP A 28 -11.40 -9.23 -5.28
CA ASP A 28 -11.43 -10.35 -6.21
C ASP A 28 -11.12 -9.91 -7.64
N ASP A 29 -10.93 -8.60 -7.87
CA ASP A 29 -10.61 -8.07 -9.18
C ASP A 29 -9.20 -8.49 -9.63
N LEU A 30 -9.02 -8.64 -10.94
CA LEU A 30 -7.75 -9.07 -11.52
C LEU A 30 -6.58 -8.16 -11.13
N ILE A 31 -6.84 -6.86 -10.94
CA ILE A 31 -5.83 -5.89 -10.50
C ILE A 31 -5.29 -6.18 -9.09
N MET A 32 -6.08 -6.83 -8.24
CA MET A 32 -5.70 -7.25 -6.88
C MET A 32 -4.95 -8.57 -6.86
N SER A 33 -4.94 -9.37 -7.94
CA SER A 33 -4.36 -10.72 -7.96
C SER A 33 -2.89 -10.79 -7.49
N GLY A 34 -2.12 -9.72 -7.71
CA GLY A 34 -0.73 -9.59 -7.26
C GLY A 34 -0.53 -9.11 -5.82
N TYR A 35 -1.62 -8.77 -5.12
CA TYR A 35 -1.64 -8.08 -3.82
C TYR A 35 -2.68 -8.64 -2.84
N GLN A 36 -3.24 -9.81 -3.14
CA GLN A 36 -4.13 -10.53 -2.23
C GLN A 36 -3.39 -10.98 -0.98
N ARG A 37 -4.15 -11.17 0.11
CA ARG A 37 -3.65 -11.64 1.39
C ARG A 37 -2.75 -12.87 1.28
N GLU A 38 -3.10 -13.82 0.42
CA GLU A 38 -2.37 -15.07 0.24
C GLU A 38 -0.97 -14.83 -0.36
N VAL A 39 -0.85 -13.86 -1.27
CA VAL A 39 0.43 -13.44 -1.87
C VAL A 39 1.32 -12.85 -0.79
N PHE A 40 0.81 -11.91 -0.01
CA PHE A 40 1.56 -11.34 1.12
C PHE A 40 1.87 -12.37 2.20
N GLY A 41 0.95 -13.32 2.46
CA GLY A 41 1.17 -14.40 3.42
C GLY A 41 2.37 -15.28 3.08
N LEU A 42 2.64 -15.52 1.79
CA LEU A 42 3.85 -16.24 1.37
C LEU A 42 5.13 -15.44 1.69
N LEU A 43 5.13 -14.14 1.42
CA LEU A 43 6.29 -13.29 1.69
C LEU A 43 6.53 -13.13 3.20
N VAL A 44 5.46 -12.93 3.97
CA VAL A 44 5.52 -12.84 5.44
C VAL A 44 6.08 -14.12 6.05
N ARG A 45 5.63 -15.30 5.60
CA ARG A 45 6.16 -16.59 6.09
C ARG A 45 7.63 -16.82 5.75
N ARG A 46 8.11 -16.24 4.65
CA ARG A 46 9.53 -16.30 4.24
C ARG A 46 10.40 -15.26 4.92
N GLY A 47 9.79 -14.27 5.59
CA GLY A 47 10.52 -13.11 6.12
C GLY A 47 11.11 -12.23 5.02
N ASP A 48 10.49 -12.23 3.84
CA ASP A 48 11.00 -11.55 2.66
C ASP A 48 10.63 -10.05 2.67
N VAL A 49 11.37 -9.30 3.50
CA VAL A 49 11.16 -7.86 3.72
C VAL A 49 11.26 -7.07 2.42
N GLU A 50 12.27 -7.37 1.59
CA GLU A 50 12.51 -6.66 0.33
C GLU A 50 11.35 -6.87 -0.65
N ALA A 51 10.86 -8.10 -0.83
CA ALA A 51 9.72 -8.35 -1.69
C ALA A 51 8.42 -7.71 -1.17
N ILE A 52 8.23 -7.65 0.15
CA ILE A 52 7.09 -6.94 0.76
C ILE A 52 7.18 -5.44 0.46
N GLN A 53 8.36 -4.84 0.69
CA GLN A 53 8.60 -3.42 0.44
C GLN A 53 8.39 -3.07 -1.03
N LEU A 54 8.92 -3.87 -1.95
CA LEU A 54 8.73 -3.68 -3.38
C LEU A 54 7.25 -3.66 -3.77
N LYS A 55 6.47 -4.65 -3.32
CA LYS A 55 5.03 -4.73 -3.63
C LYS A 55 4.23 -3.56 -3.06
N VAL A 56 4.56 -3.14 -1.85
CA VAL A 56 3.91 -1.97 -1.24
C VAL A 56 4.29 -0.71 -2.02
N ASP A 57 5.56 -0.52 -2.37
CA ASP A 57 6.04 0.64 -3.12
C ASP A 57 5.37 0.76 -4.51
N GLU A 58 5.17 -0.35 -5.21
CA GLU A 58 4.40 -0.40 -6.47
C GLU A 58 3.00 0.22 -6.30
N CYS A 59 2.29 -0.14 -5.23
CA CYS A 59 0.98 0.41 -4.91
C CYS A 59 1.05 1.88 -4.49
N LEU A 60 1.99 2.23 -3.60
CA LEU A 60 2.15 3.60 -3.09
C LEU A 60 2.53 4.58 -4.21
N GLY A 61 3.31 4.14 -5.22
CA GLY A 61 3.63 4.94 -6.39
C GLY A 61 2.41 5.29 -7.24
N LEU A 62 1.39 4.42 -7.29
CA LEU A 62 0.12 4.71 -7.95
C LEU A 62 -0.72 5.70 -7.13
N ALA A 63 -0.84 5.46 -5.82
CA ALA A 63 -1.54 6.37 -4.90
C ALA A 63 -0.92 7.77 -4.89
N LEU A 64 0.41 7.86 -4.88
CA LEU A 64 1.15 9.13 -4.91
C LEU A 64 0.83 9.94 -6.17
N LYS A 65 0.76 9.29 -7.34
CA LYS A 65 0.34 9.95 -8.58
C LYS A 65 -1.11 10.43 -8.49
N ALA A 66 -2.00 9.63 -7.93
CA ALA A 66 -3.42 9.93 -7.79
C ALA A 66 -3.67 11.19 -6.93
N VAL A 67 -2.90 11.38 -5.85
CA VAL A 67 -3.01 12.55 -4.96
C VAL A 67 -2.23 13.78 -5.46
N GLY A 68 -1.78 13.80 -6.71
CA GLY A 68 -1.06 14.93 -7.31
C GLY A 68 0.45 14.97 -7.01
N GLY A 69 1.02 13.87 -6.52
CA GLY A 69 2.44 13.75 -6.22
C GLY A 69 2.91 14.55 -5.01
N VAL A 70 4.23 14.60 -4.81
CA VAL A 70 4.89 15.29 -3.67
C VAL A 70 4.67 16.81 -3.62
N ASN A 71 4.00 17.38 -4.62
CA ASN A 71 3.65 18.79 -4.65
C ASN A 71 2.42 19.10 -3.76
N THR A 72 1.59 18.09 -3.44
CA THR A 72 0.43 18.26 -2.57
C THR A 72 0.78 17.92 -1.11
N PRO A 73 0.06 18.50 -0.12
CA PRO A 73 0.22 18.08 1.28
C PRO A 73 0.03 16.57 1.47
N LEU A 74 -0.97 15.99 0.78
CA LEU A 74 -1.27 14.57 0.88
C LEU A 74 -0.14 13.70 0.29
N GLY A 75 0.41 14.08 -0.85
CA GLY A 75 1.51 13.34 -1.47
C GLY A 75 2.82 13.43 -0.68
N ARG A 76 3.09 14.56 -0.01
CA ARG A 76 4.27 14.68 0.87
C ARG A 76 4.19 13.75 2.07
N GLU A 77 3.03 13.69 2.71
CA GLU A 77 2.84 12.80 3.85
C GLU A 77 2.89 11.33 3.43
N LEU A 78 2.29 10.98 2.28
CA LEU A 78 2.40 9.64 1.72
C LEU A 78 3.85 9.25 1.44
N GLN A 79 4.64 10.16 0.84
CA GLN A 79 6.05 9.93 0.56
C GLN A 79 6.88 9.75 1.84
N ARG A 80 6.56 10.51 2.90
CA ARG A 80 7.20 10.39 4.21
C ARG A 80 6.93 9.02 4.83
N LEU A 81 5.66 8.59 4.84
CA LEU A 81 5.25 7.27 5.36
C LEU A 81 5.82 6.11 4.53
N SER A 82 5.87 6.27 3.21
CA SER A 82 6.53 5.34 2.28
C SER A 82 8.02 5.18 2.62
N ALA A 83 8.72 6.30 2.85
CA ALA A 83 10.13 6.28 3.24
C ALA A 83 10.36 5.61 4.62
N ASP A 84 9.49 5.88 5.59
CA ASP A 84 9.54 5.24 6.90
C ASP A 84 9.37 3.71 6.76
N PHE A 85 8.41 3.25 5.95
CA PHE A 85 8.18 1.82 5.69
C PHE A 85 9.34 1.16 4.93
N GLY A 86 9.90 1.84 3.93
CA GLY A 86 11.06 1.38 3.15
C GLY A 86 12.36 1.34 3.96
N SER A 87 12.43 2.05 5.08
CA SER A 87 13.60 2.04 5.97
C SER A 87 13.68 0.80 6.87
N ALA A 88 12.57 0.08 7.05
CA ALA A 88 12.53 -1.13 7.88
C ALA A 88 13.45 -2.23 7.34
N GLN A 89 14.22 -2.87 8.23
CA GLN A 89 15.19 -3.91 7.90
C GLN A 89 14.74 -5.30 8.38
N THR A 90 13.73 -5.38 9.23
CA THR A 90 13.20 -6.64 9.77
C THR A 90 11.68 -6.68 9.70
N MET A 91 11.12 -7.90 9.80
CA MET A 91 9.67 -8.11 9.78
C MET A 91 8.96 -7.39 10.94
N GLU A 92 9.59 -7.32 12.11
CA GLU A 92 9.06 -6.63 13.29
C GLU A 92 9.02 -5.12 13.08
N GLN A 93 10.02 -4.56 12.39
CA GLN A 93 10.09 -3.14 12.09
C GLN A 93 9.04 -2.69 11.07
N LEU A 94 8.44 -3.60 10.31
CA LEU A 94 7.38 -3.27 9.35
C LEU A 94 6.05 -2.94 10.01
N ASP A 95 5.76 -3.43 11.22
CA ASP A 95 4.40 -3.40 11.77
C ASP A 95 3.89 -1.97 12.02
N THR A 96 4.70 -1.13 12.69
CA THR A 96 4.33 0.27 12.97
C THR A 96 4.16 1.11 11.70
N PRO A 97 5.13 1.19 10.76
CA PRO A 97 4.97 1.98 9.55
C PRO A 97 3.87 1.43 8.62
N LEU A 98 3.63 0.10 8.62
CA LEU A 98 2.53 -0.50 7.88
C LEU A 98 1.15 -0.02 8.38
N ILE A 99 0.97 0.02 9.70
CA ILE A 99 -0.27 0.54 10.29
C ILE A 99 -0.45 2.02 9.96
N ALA A 100 0.61 2.82 10.05
CA ALA A 100 0.57 4.24 9.70
C ALA A 100 0.17 4.46 8.21
N LEU A 101 0.75 3.69 7.29
CA LEU A 101 0.36 3.72 5.88
C LEU A 101 -1.11 3.33 5.67
N LYS A 102 -1.54 2.24 6.30
CA LYS A 102 -2.90 1.72 6.20
C LYS A 102 -3.93 2.73 6.71
N ASP A 103 -3.67 3.35 7.85
CA ASP A 103 -4.56 4.35 8.44
C ASP A 103 -4.59 5.62 7.59
N TYR A 104 -3.43 6.09 7.13
CA TYR A 104 -3.36 7.26 6.26
C TYR A 104 -4.08 7.08 4.93
N LEU A 105 -3.85 5.95 4.24
CA LEU A 105 -4.52 5.64 2.97
C LEU A 105 -6.03 5.50 3.14
N LYS A 106 -6.49 4.98 4.29
CA LYS A 106 -7.92 4.89 4.62
C LYS A 106 -8.57 6.28 4.77
N ASP A 107 -7.85 7.24 5.35
CA ASP A 107 -8.38 8.57 5.62
C ASP A 107 -8.51 9.43 4.35
N ILE A 108 -7.75 9.10 3.31
CA ILE A 108 -7.73 9.86 2.05
C ILE A 108 -8.46 9.16 0.89
N GLN A 109 -8.82 7.88 1.07
CA GLN A 109 -9.64 7.08 0.14
C GLN A 109 -11.13 7.31 0.38
#